data_AF-A0A7C7ISK1-F1
#
_entry.id   AF-A0A7C7ISK1-F1
#
_cell.length_a   1.000
_cell.length_b   1.000
_cell.length_c   1.000
_cell.angle_alpha   90.00
_cell.angle_beta   90.00
_cell.angle_gamma   90.00
#
_symmetry.space_group_name_H-M   'P 1'
#
loop_
_entity.id
_entity.type
_entity.pdbx_description
1 polymer ?
#
loop_
_entity_poly.entity_id
_entity_poly.type
_entity_poly.pdbx_seq_one_letter_code
_entity_poly.pdbx_strand_id
1 'polypeptide(L)'
;MTYDLKKIILCGCVVLCLLLAVGFVSESEAIPLPNITLGFEDADDPEKVSSALQILVLLTILTLAPAILIMTTSFARIIIVLSFLRQAMGTQQTPPTQILIGLALFLTMFVMGPVWSEIN
;
A
#
# COMPACT_ATOMS: atom_id res chain seq x y z
N MET A 1 17.73 18.69 12.71
CA MET A 1 17.42 17.49 13.52
C MET A 1 15.92 17.33 13.88
N THR A 2 15.03 18.24 13.49
CA THR A 2 13.56 18.09 13.68
C THR A 2 12.80 17.78 12.38
N TYR A 3 13.44 17.93 11.22
CA TYR A 3 12.81 17.75 9.90
C TYR A 3 12.72 16.29 9.45
N ASP A 4 13.72 15.47 9.79
CA ASP A 4 13.80 14.07 9.34
C ASP A 4 12.87 13.13 10.11
N LEU A 5 12.72 13.36 11.41
CA LEU A 5 11.73 12.68 12.25
C LEU A 5 10.30 12.96 11.75
N LYS A 6 10.02 14.21 11.33
CA LYS A 6 8.72 14.59 10.77
C LYS A 6 8.47 13.97 9.40
N LYS A 7 9.50 13.76 8.57
CA LYS A 7 9.41 13.09 7.26
C LYS A 7 9.22 11.59 7.36
N ILE A 8 9.90 10.92 8.31
CA ILE A 8 9.72 9.48 8.56
C ILE A 8 8.34 9.21 9.16
N ILE A 9 7.89 10.04 10.10
CA ILE A 9 6.53 9.96 10.64
C ILE A 9 5.49 10.29 9.56
N LEU A 10 5.74 11.26 8.67
CA LEU A 10 4.85 11.56 7.55
C LEU A 10 4.80 10.43 6.52
N CYS A 11 5.94 9.86 6.14
CA CYS A 11 6.00 8.73 5.21
C CYS A 11 5.36 7.49 5.82
N GLY A 12 5.63 7.21 7.10
CA GLY A 12 4.98 6.15 7.87
C GLY A 12 3.48 6.36 8.02
N CYS A 13 3.03 7.60 8.31
CA CYS A 13 1.60 7.95 8.37
C CYS A 13 0.93 7.89 7.00
N VAL A 14 1.62 8.25 5.91
CA VAL A 14 1.09 8.16 4.54
C VAL A 14 1.00 6.70 4.11
N VAL A 15 2.00 5.88 4.41
CA VAL A 15 2.01 4.43 4.14
C VAL A 15 0.98 3.71 5.00
N LEU A 16 0.82 4.11 6.27
CA LEU A 16 -0.21 3.61 7.17
C LEU A 16 -1.62 4.06 6.74
N CYS A 17 -1.80 5.31 6.30
CA CYS A 17 -3.06 5.79 5.69
C CYS A 17 -3.37 5.05 4.39
N LEU A 18 -2.36 4.76 3.56
CA LEU A 18 -2.54 3.96 2.33
C LEU A 18 -2.90 2.51 2.65
N LEU A 19 -2.28 1.92 3.68
CA LEU A 19 -2.60 0.58 4.18
C LEU A 19 -4.00 0.51 4.78
N LEU A 20 -4.45 1.55 5.47
CA LEU A 20 -5.82 1.65 6.00
C LEU A 20 -6.85 1.87 4.89
N ALA A 21 -6.54 2.66 3.85
CA ALA A 21 -7.41 2.83 2.69
C ALA A 21 -7.63 1.53 1.92
N VAL A 22 -6.60 0.66 1.84
CA VAL A 22 -6.71 -0.68 1.23
C VAL A 22 -7.37 -1.70 2.19
N GLY A 23 -7.26 -1.49 3.51
CA GLY A 23 -7.85 -2.34 4.55
C GLY A 23 -9.38 -2.32 4.63
N PHE A 24 -10.05 -1.38 3.96
CA PHE A 24 -11.53 -1.32 3.90
C PHE A 24 -12.18 -2.36 2.96
N VAL A 25 -11.42 -3.31 2.40
CA VAL A 25 -12.02 -4.46 1.70
C VAL A 25 -12.44 -5.52 2.72
N SER A 26 -13.45 -5.19 3.52
CA SER A 26 -14.24 -6.18 4.26
C SER A 26 -15.64 -5.65 4.54
N GLU A 27 -16.35 -5.23 3.50
CA GLU A 27 -17.79 -5.50 3.34
C GLU A 27 -18.13 -5.27 1.86
N SER A 28 -18.68 -6.30 1.21
CA SER A 28 -19.31 -6.19 -0.09
C SER A 28 -20.72 -5.62 0.10
N GLU A 29 -20.82 -4.31 0.34
CA GLU A 29 -21.99 -3.56 -0.10
C GLU A 29 -21.57 -2.72 -1.29
N ALA A 30 -22.33 -2.86 -2.37
CA ALA A 30 -22.14 -2.08 -3.58
C ALA A 30 -22.30 -0.60 -3.24
N ILE A 31 -21.17 0.08 -3.03
CA ILE A 31 -21.12 1.54 -3.00
C ILE A 31 -21.66 2.00 -4.36
N PRO A 32 -22.80 2.71 -4.43
CA PRO A 32 -23.20 3.37 -5.66
C PRO A 32 -22.16 4.44 -5.95
N LEU A 33 -21.14 4.05 -6.72
CA LEU A 33 -20.13 4.93 -7.26
C LEU A 33 -20.86 5.98 -8.10
N PRO A 34 -20.73 7.28 -7.78
CA PRO A 34 -21.03 8.33 -8.74
C PRO A 34 -20.21 8.02 -9.98
N ASN A 35 -20.89 7.93 -11.12
CA ASN A 35 -20.29 7.68 -12.42
C ASN A 35 -19.23 8.75 -12.69
N ILE A 36 -17.95 8.44 -12.43
CA ILE A 36 -16.83 9.22 -12.94
C ILE A 36 -16.74 8.86 -14.41
N THR A 37 -17.55 9.54 -15.22
CA THR A 37 -17.33 9.62 -16.65
C THR A 37 -15.95 10.26 -16.84
N LEU A 38 -14.98 9.44 -17.18
CA LEU A 38 -13.83 9.89 -17.96
C LEU A 38 -14.38 10.24 -19.36
N GLY A 39 -15.16 11.31 -19.42
CA GLY A 39 -15.77 11.84 -20.63
C GLY A 39 -14.68 12.45 -21.47
N PHE A 40 -14.23 11.73 -22.49
CA PHE A 40 -13.52 12.30 -23.64
C PHE A 40 -14.52 13.07 -24.54
N GLU A 41 -15.43 13.85 -23.95
CA GLU A 41 -16.49 14.57 -24.66
C GLU A 41 -16.06 15.95 -25.14
N ASP A 42 -14.88 16.43 -24.73
CA ASP A 42 -14.28 17.69 -25.22
C ASP A 42 -12.84 17.43 -25.72
N ALA A 43 -12.71 16.77 -26.87
CA ALA A 43 -11.42 16.55 -27.55
C ALA A 43 -10.94 17.78 -28.35
N ASP A 44 -11.49 18.97 -28.11
CA ASP A 44 -11.18 20.20 -28.87
C ASP A 44 -10.20 21.15 -28.13
N ASP A 45 -9.96 20.95 -26.81
CA ASP A 45 -9.01 21.75 -26.02
C ASP A 45 -7.74 20.93 -25.66
N PRO A 46 -6.59 21.15 -26.30
CA PRO A 46 -5.36 20.38 -26.03
C PRO A 46 -4.83 20.52 -24.59
N GLU A 47 -5.18 21.60 -23.87
CA GLU A 47 -4.76 21.81 -22.47
C GLU A 47 -5.50 20.91 -21.47
N LYS A 48 -6.77 20.57 -21.73
CA LYS A 48 -7.58 19.69 -20.85
C LYS A 48 -7.14 18.23 -20.95
N VAL A 49 -6.78 17.78 -22.16
CA VAL A 49 -6.24 16.43 -22.40
C VAL A 49 -4.91 16.22 -21.67
N SER A 50 -4.02 17.22 -21.68
CA SER A 50 -2.75 17.17 -20.94
C SER A 50 -2.96 17.07 -19.43
N SER A 51 -3.92 17.81 -18.88
CA SER A 51 -4.23 17.81 -17.45
C SER A 51 -4.83 16.47 -17.00
N ALA A 52 -5.75 15.90 -17.79
CA ALA A 52 -6.32 14.57 -17.51
C ALA A 52 -5.25 13.47 -17.56
N LEU A 53 -4.34 13.52 -18.55
CA LEU A 53 -3.24 12.56 -18.67
C LEU A 53 -2.27 12.65 -17.49
N GLN A 54 -1.96 13.86 -17.01
CA GLN A 54 -1.12 14.07 -15.83
C GLN A 54 -1.73 13.46 -14.56
N ILE A 55 -3.03 13.65 -14.34
CA ILE A 55 -3.74 13.04 -13.20
C ILE A 55 -3.73 11.52 -13.32
N LEU A 56 -3.95 10.97 -14.52
CA LEU A 56 -3.91 9.53 -14.76
C LEU A 56 -2.54 8.93 -14.41
N VAL A 57 -1.45 9.57 -14.83
CA VAL A 57 -0.08 9.14 -14.50
C VAL A 57 0.18 9.23 -12.99
N LEU A 58 -0.26 10.31 -12.34
CA LEU A 58 -0.12 10.48 -10.89
C LEU A 58 -0.84 9.37 -10.11
N LEU A 59 -2.09 9.07 -10.48
CA LEU A 59 -2.85 7.98 -9.86
C LEU A 59 -2.19 6.62 -10.07
N THR A 60 -1.63 6.39 -11.27
CA THR A 60 -0.91 5.14 -11.58
C THR A 60 0.34 4.96 -10.70
N ILE A 61 1.11 6.03 -10.48
CA ILE A 61 2.29 5.98 -9.60
C ILE A 61 1.86 5.77 -8.15
N LEU A 62 0.81 6.45 -7.70
CA LEU A 62 0.31 6.37 -6.33
C LEU A 62 -0.19 4.97 -5.98
N THR A 63 -0.82 4.25 -6.92
CA THR A 63 -1.29 2.87 -6.71
C THR A 63 -0.16 1.84 -6.73
N LEU A 64 0.89 2.03 -7.53
CA LEU A 64 2.05 1.13 -7.59
C LEU A 64 3.05 1.34 -6.44
N ALA A 65 3.19 2.57 -5.95
CA ALA A 65 4.10 2.92 -4.86
C ALA A 65 4.03 1.99 -3.63
N PRO A 66 2.86 1.65 -3.05
CA PRO A 66 2.77 0.76 -1.88
C PRO A 66 3.24 -0.66 -2.20
N ALA A 67 2.92 -1.19 -3.39
CA ALA A 67 3.28 -2.54 -3.79
C ALA A 67 4.80 -2.67 -3.94
N ILE A 68 5.44 -1.68 -4.57
CA ILE A 68 6.90 -1.64 -4.73
C ILE A 68 7.58 -1.58 -3.36
N LEU A 69 7.10 -0.72 -2.45
CA LEU A 69 7.64 -0.60 -1.10
C LEU A 69 7.64 -1.96 -0.37
N ILE A 70 6.51 -2.67 -0.43
CA ILE A 70 6.37 -3.99 0.18
C ILE A 70 7.34 -5.02 -0.45
N MET A 71 7.53 -4.98 -1.77
CA MET A 71 8.45 -5.89 -2.48
C MET A 71 9.93 -5.59 -2.22
N THR A 72 10.30 -4.32 -2.04
CA THR A 72 11.70 -3.93 -1.80
C THR A 72 12.13 -4.08 -0.34
N THR A 73 11.22 -4.45 0.57
CA THR A 73 11.50 -4.62 2.00
C THR A 73 11.58 -6.08 2.42
N SER A 74 11.88 -6.35 3.70
CA SER A 74 11.90 -7.71 4.26
C SER A 74 10.51 -8.35 4.37
N PHE A 75 9.42 -7.62 4.11
CA PHE A 75 8.05 -8.11 4.24
C PHE A 75 7.82 -9.41 3.46
N ALA A 76 8.19 -9.45 2.17
CA ALA A 76 7.95 -10.59 1.30
C ALA A 76 8.58 -11.88 1.85
N ARG A 77 9.80 -11.80 2.42
CA ARG A 77 10.46 -12.97 3.00
C ARG A 77 9.73 -13.47 4.25
N ILE A 78 9.32 -12.55 5.13
CA ILE A 78 8.63 -12.89 6.38
C ILE A 78 7.27 -13.53 6.10
N ILE A 79 6.45 -12.93 5.21
CA ILE A 79 5.11 -13.45 4.91
C ILE A 79 5.14 -14.82 4.24
N ILE A 80 6.14 -15.08 3.37
CA ILE A 80 6.32 -16.39 2.72
C ILE A 80 6.63 -17.46 3.77
N VAL A 81 7.56 -17.20 4.69
CA VAL A 81 7.91 -18.14 5.75
C VAL A 81 6.70 -18.42 6.64
N LEU A 82 5.99 -17.37 7.10
CA LEU A 82 4.78 -17.54 7.91
C LEU A 82 3.67 -18.31 7.17
N SER A 83 3.54 -18.12 5.85
CA SER A 83 2.56 -18.82 5.02
C SER A 83 2.91 -20.30 4.87
N PHE A 84 4.20 -20.64 4.72
CA PHE A 84 4.65 -22.03 4.73
C PHE A 84 4.46 -22.68 6.09
N LEU A 85 4.72 -21.97 7.19
CA LEU A 85 4.42 -22.47 8.54
C LEU A 85 2.93 -22.76 8.70
N ARG A 86 2.05 -21.89 8.20
CA ARG A 86 0.60 -22.14 8.20
C ARG A 86 0.21 -23.40 7.45
N GLN A 87 0.79 -23.63 6.27
CA GLN A 87 0.51 -24.84 5.48
C GLN A 87 1.05 -26.09 6.16
N ALA A 88 2.21 -26.00 6.82
CA ALA A 88 2.82 -27.10 7.54
C ALA A 88 2.01 -27.54 8.79
N MET A 89 1.23 -26.64 9.39
CA MET A 89 0.40 -26.96 10.56
C MET A 89 -0.82 -27.84 10.25
N GLY A 90 -1.18 -28.05 8.97
CA GLY A 90 -2.26 -28.97 8.57
C GLY A 90 -3.67 -28.58 9.04
N THR A 91 -3.85 -27.40 9.64
CA THR A 91 -5.12 -26.91 10.17
C THR A 91 -5.91 -26.12 9.13
N GLN A 92 -7.24 -26.29 9.13
CA GLN A 92 -8.17 -25.73 8.13
C GLN A 92 -8.39 -24.21 8.29
N GLN A 93 -7.37 -23.39 8.02
CA GLN A 93 -7.42 -21.91 8.00
C GLN A 93 -7.14 -21.16 9.29
N THR A 94 -6.84 -21.84 10.40
CA THR A 94 -6.19 -21.18 11.54
C THR A 94 -4.68 -21.14 11.28
N PRO A 95 -3.99 -19.98 11.27
CA PRO A 95 -4.46 -18.60 11.48
C PRO A 95 -4.89 -17.86 10.19
N PRO A 96 -5.80 -16.86 10.28
CA PRO A 96 -6.26 -16.06 9.15
C PRO A 96 -5.12 -15.30 8.45
N THR A 97 -5.19 -15.16 7.12
CA THR A 97 -4.21 -14.43 6.31
C THR A 97 -4.00 -13.00 6.79
N GLN A 98 -5.06 -12.33 7.26
CA GLN A 98 -4.98 -10.97 7.82
C GLN A 98 -4.04 -10.90 9.04
N ILE A 99 -4.06 -11.91 9.92
CA ILE A 99 -3.17 -11.96 11.08
C ILE A 99 -1.71 -12.16 10.62
N LEU A 100 -1.48 -13.06 9.66
CA LEU A 100 -0.15 -13.27 9.09
C LEU A 100 0.43 -11.99 8.48
N ILE A 101 -0.40 -11.23 7.74
CA ILE A 101 0.00 -9.95 7.15
C ILE A 101 0.32 -8.93 8.24
N GLY A 102 -0.51 -8.82 9.28
CA GLY A 102 -0.27 -7.91 10.40
C GLY A 102 1.04 -8.23 11.15
N LEU A 103 1.29 -9.51 11.44
CA LEU A 103 2.55 -9.97 12.04
C LEU A 103 3.75 -9.67 11.13
N ALA A 104 3.63 -9.92 9.83
CA ALA A 104 4.70 -9.66 8.86
C ALA A 104 5.03 -8.16 8.76
N LEU A 105 4.04 -7.27 8.75
CA LEU A 105 4.26 -5.82 8.76
C LEU A 105 4.95 -5.36 10.05
N PHE A 106 4.49 -5.82 11.22
CA PHE A 106 5.10 -5.46 12.50
C PHE A 106 6.58 -5.89 12.57
N LEU A 107 6.86 -7.14 12.19
CA LEU A 107 8.24 -7.66 12.15
C LEU A 107 9.10 -6.95 11.12
N THR A 108 8.53 -6.55 9.97
CA THR A 108 9.25 -5.74 8.97
C THR A 108 9.67 -4.40 9.54
N MET A 109 8.78 -3.72 10.25
CA MET A 109 9.11 -2.43 10.88
C MET A 109 10.22 -2.58 11.92
N PHE A 110 10.22 -3.68 12.68
CA PHE A 110 11.27 -3.98 13.65
C PHE A 110 12.63 -4.25 12.98
N VAL A 111 12.65 -5.08 11.94
CA VAL A 111 13.87 -5.48 11.23
C VAL A 111 14.47 -4.34 10.41
N MET A 112 13.63 -3.42 9.90
CA MET A 112 14.08 -2.26 9.12
C MET A 112 14.53 -1.05 9.94
N GLY A 113 14.48 -1.12 11.27
CA GLY A 113 15.02 -0.10 12.18
C GLY A 113 16.39 0.48 11.78
N PRO A 114 17.43 -0.34 11.51
CA PRO A 114 18.76 0.18 11.14
C PRO A 114 18.78 0.87 9.78
N VAL A 115 17.99 0.41 8.80
CA VAL A 115 17.95 1.00 7.46
C VAL A 115 17.45 2.44 7.52
N TRP A 116 16.46 2.73 8.37
CA TRP A 116 16.02 4.12 8.58
C TRP A 116 17.03 4.97 9.34
N SER A 117 17.83 4.37 10.21
CA SER A 117 18.89 5.07 10.95
C SER A 117 20.12 5.37 10.10
N GLU A 118 20.33 4.65 9.01
CA GLU A 118 21.49 4.85 8.11
C GLU A 118 21.18 5.89 7.01
N ILE A 119 19.89 6.06 6.68
CA ILE A 119 19.41 7.03 5.67
C ILE A 119 19.32 8.46 6.25
N ASN A 120 19.22 8.61 7.58
CA ASN A 120 19.11 9.89 8.28
C ASN A 120 20.37 10.21 9.10
#